data_AF-A0A0Q7SK86-F1
#
_entry.id   AF-A0A0Q7SK86-F1
#
_cell.length_a   1.000
_cell.length_b   1.000
_cell.length_c   1.000
_cell.angle_alpha   90.00
_cell.angle_beta   90.00
_cell.angle_gamma   90.00
#
_symmetry.space_group_name_H-M   'P 1'
#
loop_
_entity.id
_entity.type
_entity.pdbx_description
1 polymer ?
#
loop_
_entity_poly.entity_id
_entity_poly.type
_entity_poly.pdbx_seq_one_letter_code
_entity_poly.pdbx_strand_id
1 'polypeptide(L)'
;MNDGFGHEVPPRHAQQTHRAVTRYLVVIDSGSGTLARLFLPDRTQVAEFDAGTEEVSQLAKGVPATTGASGAEWDKALSGHTAAERASATVYVLDI
;
A
#
# COMPACT_ATOMS: atom_id res chain seq x y z
N MET A 1 -46.16 34.46 -7.39
CA MET A 1 -44.79 34.59 -6.88
C MET A 1 -44.70 33.68 -5.66
N ASN A 2 -44.39 32.38 -5.79
CA ASN A 2 -43.09 31.71 -5.97
C ASN A 2 -42.05 32.06 -4.90
N ASP A 3 -41.95 31.21 -3.87
CA ASP A 3 -40.72 30.96 -3.12
C ASP A 3 -40.70 29.46 -2.76
N GLY A 4 -40.21 28.67 -3.70
CA GLY A 4 -39.88 27.27 -3.50
C GLY A 4 -38.59 27.16 -2.68
N PHE A 5 -38.73 26.82 -1.39
CA PHE A 5 -37.59 26.44 -0.57
C PHE A 5 -37.04 25.11 -1.08
N GLY A 6 -35.94 25.20 -1.81
CA GLY A 6 -35.18 24.08 -2.33
C GLY A 6 -34.69 23.20 -1.18
N HIS A 7 -35.08 21.93 -1.24
CA HIS A 7 -34.46 20.86 -0.49
C HIS A 7 -33.03 20.70 -0.99
N GLU A 8 -32.10 21.46 -0.42
CA GLU A 8 -30.67 21.27 -0.61
C GLU A 8 -30.25 20.03 0.20
N VAL A 9 -30.46 18.86 -0.41
CA VAL A 9 -29.91 17.60 0.08
C VAL A 9 -28.39 17.81 0.16
N PRO A 10 -27.74 17.61 1.32
CA PRO A 10 -26.28 17.68 1.36
C PRO A 10 -25.74 16.71 0.32
N PRO A 11 -24.71 17.12 -0.47
CA PRO A 11 -24.13 16.22 -1.45
C PRO A 11 -23.78 14.95 -0.70
N ARG A 12 -24.41 13.84 -1.10
CA ARG A 12 -24.03 12.50 -0.65
C ARG A 12 -22.53 12.48 -0.82
N HIS A 13 -21.79 12.39 0.29
CA HIS A 13 -20.36 12.16 0.26
C HIS A 13 -20.19 11.07 -0.77
N ALA A 14 -19.62 11.43 -1.93
CA ALA A 14 -19.25 10.46 -2.94
C ALA A 14 -18.37 9.52 -2.15
N GLN A 15 -18.91 8.32 -1.86
CA GLN A 15 -18.19 7.26 -1.19
C GLN A 15 -16.87 7.24 -1.92
N GLN A 16 -15.80 7.68 -1.23
CA GLN A 16 -14.48 7.79 -1.82
C GLN A 16 -14.27 6.45 -2.50
N THR A 17 -14.26 6.49 -3.84
CA THR A 17 -14.12 5.35 -4.74
C THR A 17 -13.31 4.31 -4.01
N HIS A 18 -13.94 3.18 -3.64
CA HIS A 18 -13.34 2.11 -2.83
C HIS A 18 -11.85 2.09 -3.11
N ARG A 19 -11.08 2.69 -2.20
CA ARG A 19 -9.65 2.94 -2.38
C ARG A 19 -9.09 1.59 -2.77
N ALA A 20 -8.60 1.48 -4.00
CA ALA A 20 -8.19 0.19 -4.58
C ALA A 20 -7.43 -0.56 -3.49
N VAL A 21 -7.98 -1.70 -3.09
CA VAL A 21 -7.63 -2.29 -1.80
C VAL A 21 -6.16 -2.68 -1.87
N THR A 22 -5.35 -2.02 -1.05
CA THR A 22 -3.93 -2.29 -0.99
C THR A 22 -3.76 -3.76 -0.63
N ARG A 23 -3.13 -4.53 -1.52
CA ARG A 23 -3.08 -5.98 -1.41
C ARG A 23 -1.73 -6.47 -0.94
N TYR A 24 -0.68 -5.69 -1.16
CA TYR A 24 0.68 -6.06 -0.81
C TYR A 24 1.37 -4.91 -0.08
N LEU A 25 2.10 -5.25 0.97
CA LEU A 25 3.01 -4.36 1.68
C LEU A 25 4.41 -5.00 1.55
N VAL A 26 5.37 -4.31 0.97
CA VAL A 26 6.75 -4.80 0.84
C VAL A 26 7.64 -3.97 1.74
N VAL A 27 8.27 -4.62 2.70
CA VAL A 27 9.27 -4.02 3.58
C VAL A 27 10.65 -4.38 3.06
N ILE A 28 11.46 -3.38 2.74
CA ILE A 28 12.80 -3.52 2.16
C ILE A 28 13.78 -2.83 3.10
N ASP A 29 14.75 -3.59 3.59
CA ASP A 29 15.89 -3.00 4.27
C ASP A 29 16.88 -2.51 3.22
N SER A 30 16.91 -1.19 3.01
CA SER A 30 17.95 -0.55 2.20
C SER A 30 19.07 -0.11 3.14
N GLY A 31 20.31 -0.03 2.66
CA GLY A 31 21.43 0.43 3.50
C GLY A 31 21.26 1.85 4.08
N SER A 32 20.24 2.60 3.65
CA SER A 32 19.86 3.92 4.17
C SER A 32 18.69 3.89 5.17
N GLY A 33 18.09 2.73 5.42
CA GLY A 33 16.92 2.55 6.30
C GLY A 33 15.93 1.52 5.78
N THR A 34 15.03 1.09 6.65
CA THR A 34 14.00 0.10 6.32
C THR A 34 12.75 0.80 5.80
N LEU A 35 12.39 0.55 4.53
CA LEU A 35 11.28 1.18 3.82
C LEU A 35 10.11 0.22 3.65
N ALA A 36 8.89 0.70 3.84
CA ALA A 36 7.66 -0.04 3.70
C ALA A 36 6.82 0.54 2.55
N ARG A 37 6.68 -0.21 1.45
CA ARG A 37 5.92 0.21 0.27
C ARG A 37 4.60 -0.54 0.17
N LEU A 38 3.52 0.20 -0.01
CA LEU A 38 2.20 -0.32 -0.27
C LEU A 38 1.93 -0.43 -1.77
N PHE A 39 1.40 -1.58 -2.17
CA PHE A 39 1.08 -1.90 -3.55
C PHE A 39 -0.36 -2.41 -3.69
N LEU A 40 -0.96 -2.06 -4.82
CA LEU A 40 -2.25 -2.56 -5.30
C LEU A 40 -2.14 -4.00 -5.80
N PRO A 41 -3.28 -4.68 -6.09
CA PRO A 41 -3.28 -5.98 -6.77
C PRO A 41 -2.54 -5.97 -8.12
N ASP A 42 -2.51 -4.84 -8.82
CA ASP A 42 -1.73 -4.65 -10.06
C ASP A 42 -0.23 -4.41 -9.80
N ARG A 43 0.21 -4.44 -8.53
CA ARG A 43 1.58 -4.11 -8.09
C ARG A 43 1.99 -2.67 -8.41
N THR A 44 1.00 -1.80 -8.54
CA THR A 44 1.18 -0.35 -8.58
C THR A 44 1.51 0.14 -7.17
N GLN A 45 2.65 0.82 -7.01
CA GLN A 45 2.98 1.49 -5.75
C GLN A 45 1.98 2.62 -5.50
N VAL A 46 1.35 2.63 -4.33
CA VAL A 46 0.39 3.67 -3.93
C VAL A 46 0.90 4.54 -2.80
N ALA A 47 1.77 4.00 -1.95
CA ALA A 47 2.35 4.74 -0.85
C ALA A 47 3.68 4.11 -0.42
N GLU A 48 4.53 4.92 0.21
CA GLU A 48 5.77 4.53 0.84
C GLU A 48 5.77 5.12 2.25
N PHE A 49 6.20 4.31 3.21
CA PHE A 49 6.31 4.63 4.62
C PHE A 49 7.68 4.20 5.12
N ASP A 50 8.09 4.75 6.25
CA ASP A 50 9.19 4.19 7.00
C ASP A 50 8.71 2.92 7.73
N ALA A 51 9.44 1.81 7.57
CA ALA A 51 9.04 0.54 8.14
C ALA A 51 9.14 0.50 9.68
N GLY A 52 9.83 1.48 10.28
CA GLY A 52 9.90 1.66 11.73
C GLY A 52 8.66 2.30 12.33
N THR A 53 7.66 2.67 11.52
CA THR A 53 6.42 3.29 12.03
C THR A 53 5.46 2.28 12.65
N GLU A 54 4.72 2.72 13.67
CA GLU A 54 3.68 1.89 14.30
C GLU A 54 2.58 1.50 13.31
N GLU A 55 2.29 2.33 12.30
CA GLU A 55 1.32 2.05 11.25
C GLU A 55 1.70 0.81 10.44
N VAL A 56 2.96 0.69 10.02
CA VAL A 56 3.46 -0.49 9.29
C VAL A 56 3.44 -1.72 10.19
N SER A 57 3.82 -1.57 11.45
CA SER A 57 3.78 -2.66 12.43
C SER A 57 2.35 -3.19 12.65
N GLN A 58 1.37 -2.29 12.71
CA GLN A 58 -0.05 -2.66 12.82
C GLN A 58 -0.59 -3.28 11.54
N LEU A 59 -0.21 -2.76 10.37
CA LEU A 59 -0.59 -3.32 9.06
C LEU A 59 0.00 -4.72 8.83
N ALA A 60 1.23 -4.97 9.28
CA ALA A 60 1.88 -6.26 9.17
C ALA A 60 1.41 -7.27 10.23
N LYS A 61 0.70 -6.82 11.27
CA LYS A 61 0.33 -7.65 12.42
C LYS A 61 -0.71 -8.70 12.02
N GLY A 62 -0.31 -9.97 12.08
CA GLY A 62 -1.19 -11.10 11.76
C GLY A 62 -1.37 -11.34 10.26
N VAL A 63 -0.59 -10.67 9.42
CA VAL A 63 -0.63 -10.82 7.97
C VAL A 63 0.43 -11.82 7.52
N PRO A 64 0.12 -12.74 6.59
CA PRO A 64 1.12 -13.65 6.05
C PRO A 64 2.22 -12.87 5.33
N ALA A 65 3.45 -13.12 5.75
CA ALA A 65 4.66 -12.51 5.23
C ALA A 65 5.47 -13.56 4.46
N THR A 66 5.95 -13.20 3.28
CA THR A 66 6.87 -13.99 2.47
C THR A 66 8.16 -13.22 2.29
N THR A 67 9.28 -13.80 2.67
CA THR A 67 10.60 -13.20 2.46
C THR A 67 11.08 -13.49 1.04
N GLY A 68 11.61 -12.47 0.37
CA GLY A 68 12.11 -12.54 -1.00
C GLY A 68 11.11 -11.98 -2.02
N ALA A 69 11.25 -10.70 -2.34
CA ALA A 69 10.58 -10.03 -3.45
C ALA A 69 11.38 -10.18 -4.76
N SER A 70 11.88 -11.38 -5.04
CA SER A 70 12.75 -11.68 -6.20
C SER A 70 11.98 -12.05 -7.48
N GLY A 71 10.66 -12.13 -7.40
CA GLY A 71 9.81 -12.48 -8.54
C GLY A 71 9.86 -11.42 -9.65
N ALA A 72 9.66 -11.85 -10.90
CA ALA A 72 9.68 -10.96 -12.08
C ALA A 72 8.63 -9.84 -11.97
N GLU A 73 7.57 -10.06 -11.19
CA GLU A 73 6.55 -9.06 -10.94
C GLU A 73 7.02 -7.89 -10.07
N TRP A 74 8.01 -8.14 -9.22
CA TRP A 74 8.62 -7.15 -8.33
C TRP A 74 9.77 -6.44 -9.01
N ASP A 75 10.32 -6.98 -10.09
CA ASP A 75 11.44 -6.38 -10.80
C ASP A 75 11.13 -4.96 -11.30
N LYS A 76 9.93 -4.78 -11.88
CA LYS A 76 9.45 -3.47 -12.32
C LYS A 76 9.13 -2.53 -11.16
N ALA A 77 8.45 -3.04 -10.13
CA ALA A 77 8.05 -2.27 -8.94
C ALA A 77 9.25 -1.84 -8.08
N LEU A 78 10.30 -2.66 -8.07
CA LEU A 78 11.52 -2.49 -7.28
C LEU A 78 12.74 -2.20 -8.16
N SER A 79 12.53 -1.64 -9.36
CA SER A 79 13.59 -1.42 -10.37
C SER A 79 14.79 -0.58 -9.87
N GLY A 80 14.67 0.11 -8.74
CA GLY A 80 15.74 0.87 -8.09
C GLY A 80 16.47 0.14 -6.95
N HIS A 81 16.04 -1.07 -6.58
CA HIS A 81 16.65 -1.89 -5.52
C HIS A 81 17.49 -3.01 -6.12
N THR A 82 18.59 -3.35 -5.46
CA THR A 82 19.46 -4.47 -5.84
C THR A 82 18.79 -5.82 -5.60
N ALA A 83 19.26 -6.86 -6.29
CA ALA A 83 18.75 -8.21 -6.08
C ALA A 83 18.90 -8.69 -4.63
N ALA A 84 19.93 -8.23 -3.92
CA ALA A 84 20.14 -8.54 -2.50
C ALA A 84 19.07 -7.88 -1.61
N GLU A 85 18.77 -6.59 -1.83
CA GLU A 85 17.73 -5.87 -1.11
C GLU A 85 16.35 -6.49 -1.35
N ARG A 86 16.06 -6.89 -2.59
CA ARG A 86 14.83 -7.60 -2.94
C ARG A 86 14.75 -8.99 -2.32
N ALA A 87 15.86 -9.73 -2.27
CA ALA A 87 15.90 -11.05 -1.64
C ALA A 87 15.69 -10.96 -0.12
N SER A 88 16.16 -9.90 0.52
CA SER A 88 15.95 -9.61 1.93
C SER A 88 14.60 -8.94 2.23
N ALA A 89 13.86 -8.51 1.19
CA ALA A 89 12.58 -7.84 1.36
C ALA A 89 11.52 -8.79 1.89
N THR A 90 10.64 -8.29 2.75
CA THR A 90 9.49 -9.04 3.27
C THR A 90 8.20 -8.53 2.64
N VAL A 91 7.51 -9.41 1.91
CA VAL A 91 6.23 -9.15 1.25
C VAL A 91 5.09 -9.64 2.13
N TYR A 92 4.30 -8.73 2.65
CA TYR A 92 3.06 -9.00 3.39
C TYR A 92 1.87 -8.94 2.43
N VAL A 93 1.01 -9.96 2.47
CA VAL A 93 -0.21 -10.00 1.65
C VAL A 93 -1.40 -9.57 2.50
N LEU A 94 -1.79 -8.30 2.38
CA LEU A 94 -2.92 -7.73 3.12
C LEU A 94 -4.23 -8.32 2.56
N ASP A 95 -4.82 -9.28 3.27
CA ASP A 95 -6.18 -9.78 3.01
C ASP A 95 -7.20 -8.85 3.70
N ILE A 96 -7.22 -7.59 3.26
CA ILE A 96 -8.21 -6.58 3.64
C ILE A 96 -9.24 -6.39 2.53
#